data_AF-A0A9W7AWQ6-F1
#
_entry.id   AF-A0A9W7AWQ6-F1
#
_cell.length_a   1.000
_cell.length_b   1.000
_cell.length_c   1.000
_cell.angle_alpha   90.00
_cell.angle_beta   90.00
_cell.angle_gamma   90.00
#
_symmetry.space_group_name_H-M   'P 1'
#
loop_
_entity.id
_entity.type
_entity.pdbx_description
1 polymer ?
#
loop_
_entity_poly.entity_id
_entity_poly.type
_entity_poly.pdbx_seq_one_letter_code
_entity_poly.pdbx_strand_id
1 'polypeptide(L)'
;HFVKEPRTKFNLALACGNIEVAMETAFILEQEEGAPSCWADLGSEALKQGNIQVVEMAYQRTKDFDRLSFLYVLTGNNDKLKKMLKISEMRGDTMGRYHNALFLGDAAERVKILESSGNTNLAYICAQAHGLVEEAERLKAGLEEAEKEVPEMNGKYSLLQPPTPINRGVNWPCLEVKKAVLENLGDVGDQDYTNVENDDFTGKEGNDQANDDMDGGGGGADWGEDDLDIGDENDDADDFEDGDGGWGDDDLDLGDDVGGPSGSPAAKDDHVDRNESGYFALPKAGTPRTAAWIANSSHAADHAAAGSIETAMQLLNRQIAATAFDTVKSKFVRCHLSSTMKVEGMPFAPPINVHPARKPGLPAASFTLSMGMGMLKNAYNFFKGGKFAEAAKAFTEVLHMVPFIVVDTKPEAAQVKELLENAREYLTAIRLKAAMADSAGDPVRATELSAYFTHCNLQPAHLLLALRSAMGTAFKHKNFIAAASFSRRLLELPDMASEKNADLRTKSQKVLAKSEQQARNEHTLNYNESKAFAIDCSMLTPIYRGEPCLKCSFCGSSYSEEHKGKTCVTCTLSTVGVQTLGLVTGA
;
A
#
# COMPACT_ATOMS: atom_id res chain seq x y z
N HIS A 1 0.08 -19.47 -53.41
CA HIS A 1 0.79 -19.88 -54.65
C HIS A 1 0.89 -18.79 -55.74
N PHE A 2 0.49 -17.53 -55.49
CA PHE A 2 0.36 -16.51 -56.54
C PHE A 2 1.66 -15.86 -57.06
N VAL A 3 2.81 -16.06 -56.41
CA VAL A 3 4.09 -15.47 -56.83
C VAL A 3 5.10 -16.59 -57.08
N LYS A 4 5.59 -16.67 -58.33
CA LYS A 4 6.57 -17.68 -58.77
C LYS A 4 8.01 -17.31 -58.47
N GLU A 5 8.31 -16.02 -58.37
CA GLU A 5 9.66 -15.53 -58.07
C GLU A 5 9.97 -15.73 -56.57
N PRO A 6 11.01 -16.54 -56.22
CA PRO A 6 11.28 -16.93 -54.84
C PRO A 6 11.50 -15.74 -53.89
N ARG A 7 12.16 -14.67 -54.36
CA ARG A 7 12.47 -13.48 -53.56
C ARG A 7 11.23 -12.66 -53.22
N THR A 8 10.34 -12.50 -54.19
CA THR A 8 9.07 -11.78 -54.01
C THR A 8 8.11 -12.58 -53.14
N LYS A 9 8.11 -13.92 -53.27
CA LYS A 9 7.36 -14.83 -52.39
C LYS A 9 7.86 -14.76 -50.93
N PHE A 10 9.16 -14.69 -50.72
CA PHE A 10 9.77 -14.56 -49.39
C PHE A 10 9.37 -13.24 -48.69
N ASN A 11 9.53 -12.10 -49.37
CA ASN A 11 9.14 -10.79 -48.80
C ASN A 11 7.65 -10.71 -48.46
N LEU A 12 6.79 -11.30 -49.31
CA LEU A 12 5.37 -11.37 -49.03
C LEU A 12 5.06 -12.26 -47.82
N ALA A 13 5.71 -13.43 -47.71
CA ALA A 13 5.55 -14.32 -46.57
C ALA A 13 5.98 -13.66 -45.25
N LEU A 14 7.08 -12.91 -45.25
CA LEU A 14 7.51 -12.11 -44.10
C LEU A 14 6.49 -11.02 -43.74
N ALA A 15 5.99 -10.27 -44.73
CA ALA A 15 4.99 -9.22 -44.50
C ALA A 15 3.66 -9.77 -43.97
N CYS A 16 3.28 -10.99 -44.40
CA CYS A 16 2.11 -11.70 -43.89
C CYS A 16 2.36 -12.40 -42.54
N GLY A 17 3.61 -12.42 -42.05
CA GLY A 17 3.98 -13.10 -40.82
C GLY A 17 3.91 -14.63 -40.88
N ASN A 18 3.84 -15.23 -42.08
CA ASN A 18 3.80 -16.69 -42.22
C ASN A 18 5.23 -17.26 -42.25
N ILE A 19 5.72 -17.65 -41.08
CA ILE A 19 7.10 -18.09 -40.87
C ILE A 19 7.39 -19.44 -41.53
N GLU A 20 6.41 -20.34 -41.67
CA GLU A 20 6.60 -21.66 -42.29
C GLU A 20 6.91 -21.51 -43.80
N VAL A 21 6.09 -20.74 -44.51
CA VAL A 21 6.30 -20.46 -45.94
C VAL A 21 7.56 -19.61 -46.15
N ALA A 22 7.85 -18.68 -45.24
CA ALA A 22 9.08 -17.88 -45.28
C ALA A 22 10.33 -18.75 -45.08
N MET A 23 10.28 -19.79 -44.24
CA MET A 23 11.38 -20.74 -44.05
C MET A 23 11.62 -21.58 -45.30
N GLU A 24 10.58 -22.17 -45.89
CA GLU A 24 10.69 -22.98 -47.11
C GLU A 24 11.28 -22.17 -48.27
N THR A 25 10.82 -20.93 -48.44
CA THR A 25 11.33 -20.03 -49.48
C THR A 25 12.76 -19.55 -49.20
N ALA A 26 13.14 -19.38 -47.94
CA ALA A 26 14.53 -19.07 -47.56
C ALA A 26 15.51 -20.20 -47.93
N PHE A 27 15.11 -21.47 -47.81
CA PHE A 27 15.95 -22.59 -48.27
C PHE A 27 16.16 -22.60 -49.78
N ILE A 28 15.11 -22.29 -50.54
CA ILE A 28 15.18 -22.21 -52.01
C ILE A 28 16.13 -21.06 -52.41
N LEU A 29 15.97 -19.89 -51.80
CA LEU A 29 16.82 -18.72 -52.06
C LEU A 29 18.29 -18.94 -51.69
N GLU A 30 18.58 -19.71 -50.65
CA GLU A 30 19.96 -20.06 -50.30
C GLU A 30 20.62 -20.97 -51.35
N GLN A 31 19.86 -21.90 -51.94
CA GLN A 31 20.36 -22.78 -53.01
C GLN A 31 20.60 -22.01 -54.32
N GLU A 32 19.78 -21.00 -54.60
CA GLU A 32 19.83 -20.24 -55.85
C GLU A 32 20.80 -19.04 -55.80
N GLU A 33 20.80 -18.25 -54.72
CA GLU A 33 21.51 -16.96 -54.67
C GLU A 33 22.60 -16.90 -53.60
N GLY A 34 22.71 -17.90 -52.70
CA GLY A 34 23.71 -17.93 -51.63
C GLY A 34 23.65 -16.70 -50.69
N ALA A 35 22.48 -16.05 -50.58
CA ALA A 35 22.33 -14.77 -49.90
C ALA A 35 22.06 -14.93 -48.39
N PRO A 36 23.02 -14.60 -47.50
CA PRO A 36 22.82 -14.69 -46.04
C PRO A 36 21.84 -13.65 -45.48
N SER A 37 21.43 -12.65 -46.28
CA SER A 37 20.51 -11.58 -45.88
C SER A 37 19.11 -12.11 -45.54
N CYS A 38 18.60 -13.09 -46.31
CA CYS A 38 17.24 -13.61 -46.13
C CYS A 38 17.06 -14.24 -44.73
N TRP A 39 18.10 -14.91 -44.22
CA TRP A 39 18.07 -15.50 -42.89
C TRP A 39 18.10 -14.45 -41.77
N ALA A 40 18.76 -13.31 -41.97
CA ALA A 40 18.75 -12.22 -40.99
C ALA A 40 17.35 -11.60 -40.87
N ASP A 41 16.68 -11.37 -42.00
CA ASP A 41 15.33 -10.81 -42.05
C ASP A 41 14.31 -11.80 -41.44
N LEU A 42 14.38 -13.08 -41.80
CA LEU A 42 13.56 -14.15 -41.21
C LEU A 42 13.77 -14.27 -39.70
N GLY A 43 15.01 -14.22 -39.24
CA GLY A 43 15.32 -14.28 -37.80
C GLY A 43 14.74 -13.08 -37.03
N SER A 44 14.73 -11.89 -37.63
CA SER A 44 14.15 -10.71 -37.00
C SER A 44 12.62 -10.80 -36.84
N GLU A 45 11.93 -11.34 -37.85
CA GLU A 45 10.47 -11.46 -37.83
C GLU A 45 10.01 -12.64 -36.96
N ALA A 46 10.73 -13.76 -37.02
CA ALA A 46 10.50 -14.90 -36.13
C ALA A 46 10.73 -14.54 -34.65
N LEU A 47 11.68 -13.64 -34.36
CA LEU A 47 11.91 -13.14 -33.00
C LEU A 47 10.74 -12.30 -32.49
N LYS A 48 10.14 -11.44 -33.34
CA LYS A 48 8.95 -10.66 -32.97
C LYS A 48 7.75 -11.54 -32.63
N GLN A 49 7.61 -12.67 -33.32
CA GLN A 49 6.54 -13.63 -33.08
C GLN A 49 6.83 -14.60 -31.93
N GLY A 50 8.08 -14.64 -31.44
CA GLY A 50 8.49 -15.55 -30.37
C GLY A 50 8.71 -17.01 -30.82
N ASN A 51 9.02 -17.24 -32.11
CA ASN A 51 9.37 -18.56 -32.62
C ASN A 51 10.88 -18.83 -32.48
N ILE A 52 11.26 -19.42 -31.35
CA ILE A 52 12.65 -19.63 -30.93
C ILE A 52 13.40 -20.58 -31.87
N GLN A 53 12.75 -21.63 -32.36
CA GLN A 53 13.39 -22.65 -33.21
C GLN A 53 13.87 -22.07 -34.56
N VAL A 54 13.03 -21.23 -35.18
CA VAL A 54 13.37 -20.61 -36.47
C VAL A 54 14.46 -19.55 -36.30
N VAL A 55 14.42 -18.79 -35.19
CA VAL A 55 15.47 -17.83 -34.84
C VAL A 55 16.81 -18.54 -34.61
N GLU A 56 16.81 -19.68 -33.92
CA GLU A 56 18.02 -20.49 -33.69
C GLU A 56 18.63 -20.95 -35.03
N MET A 57 17.78 -21.46 -35.92
CA MET A 57 18.21 -21.91 -37.25
C MET A 57 18.78 -20.76 -38.10
N ALA A 58 18.09 -19.61 -38.09
CA ALA A 58 18.54 -18.42 -38.79
C ALA A 58 19.93 -17.96 -38.30
N TYR A 59 20.15 -17.87 -36.99
CA TYR A 59 21.45 -17.47 -36.42
C TYR A 59 22.57 -18.49 -36.65
N GLN A 60 22.26 -19.79 -36.68
CA GLN A 60 23.24 -20.81 -37.07
C GLN A 60 23.69 -20.64 -38.52
N ARG A 61 22.77 -20.33 -39.44
CA ARG A 61 23.07 -20.13 -40.88
C ARG A 61 23.77 -18.81 -41.15
N THR A 62 23.37 -17.72 -40.50
CA THR A 62 24.04 -16.41 -40.61
C THR A 62 25.39 -16.36 -39.90
N LYS A 63 25.73 -17.40 -39.10
CA LYS A 63 26.96 -17.48 -38.31
C LYS A 63 27.07 -16.37 -37.26
N ASP A 64 25.94 -15.86 -36.76
CA ASP A 64 25.88 -14.87 -35.67
C ASP A 64 25.82 -15.59 -34.31
N PHE A 65 26.99 -15.98 -33.82
CA PHE A 65 27.13 -16.78 -32.60
C PHE A 65 26.87 -15.98 -31.32
N ASP A 66 27.10 -14.66 -31.33
CA ASP A 66 26.86 -13.80 -30.17
C ASP A 66 25.36 -13.71 -29.85
N ARG A 67 24.53 -13.47 -30.88
CA ARG A 67 23.07 -13.46 -30.73
C ARG A 67 22.53 -14.84 -30.38
N LEU A 68 23.13 -15.90 -30.91
CA LEU A 68 22.78 -17.28 -30.59
C LEU A 68 23.08 -17.64 -29.13
N SER A 69 24.25 -17.26 -28.63
CA SER A 69 24.62 -17.44 -27.23
C SER A 69 23.68 -16.67 -26.29
N PHE A 70 23.33 -15.44 -26.63
CA PHE A 70 22.36 -14.65 -25.88
C PHE A 70 20.96 -15.27 -25.88
N LEU A 71 20.50 -15.80 -27.03
CA LEU A 71 19.23 -16.54 -27.12
C LEU A 71 19.21 -17.76 -26.19
N TYR A 72 20.32 -18.50 -26.06
CA TYR A 72 20.39 -19.64 -25.14
C TYR A 72 20.37 -19.23 -23.66
N VAL A 73 20.87 -18.04 -23.32
CA VAL A 73 20.73 -17.47 -21.98
C VAL A 73 19.27 -17.12 -21.69
N LEU A 74 18.60 -16.44 -22.61
CA LEU A 74 17.20 -16.03 -22.47
C LEU A 74 16.25 -17.24 -22.36
N THR A 75 16.51 -18.29 -23.15
CA THR A 75 15.72 -19.54 -23.13
C THR A 75 16.12 -20.48 -22.00
N GLY A 76 17.27 -20.23 -21.37
CA GLY A 76 17.82 -21.04 -20.28
C GLY A 76 18.36 -22.41 -20.68
N ASN A 77 18.72 -22.61 -21.96
CA ASN A 77 19.27 -23.88 -22.45
C ASN A 77 20.78 -23.98 -22.21
N ASN A 78 21.15 -24.42 -21.01
CA ASN A 78 22.55 -24.58 -20.59
C ASN A 78 23.32 -25.63 -21.41
N ASP A 79 22.66 -26.66 -21.95
CA ASP A 79 23.32 -27.71 -22.72
C ASP A 79 23.78 -27.21 -24.09
N LYS A 80 22.96 -26.39 -24.76
CA LYS A 80 23.34 -25.74 -26.01
C LYS A 80 24.43 -24.68 -25.78
N LEU A 81 24.36 -23.96 -24.67
CA LEU A 81 25.40 -22.99 -24.30
C LEU A 81 26.76 -23.65 -24.02
N LYS A 82 26.80 -24.83 -23.39
CA LYS A 82 28.02 -25.65 -23.25
C LYS A 82 28.59 -26.11 -24.60
N LYS A 83 27.74 -26.43 -25.57
CA LYS A 83 28.18 -26.76 -26.94
C LYS A 83 28.76 -25.52 -27.62
N MET A 84 28.16 -24.34 -27.44
CA MET A 84 28.68 -23.07 -27.97
C MET A 84 30.06 -22.72 -27.42
N LEU A 85 30.32 -23.02 -26.14
CA LEU A 85 31.66 -22.86 -25.55
C LEU A 85 32.72 -23.69 -26.30
N LYS A 86 32.43 -24.96 -26.59
CA LYS A 86 33.32 -25.84 -27.39
C LYS A 86 33.49 -25.38 -28.83
N ILE A 87 32.42 -24.86 -29.45
CA ILE A 87 32.49 -24.30 -30.81
C ILE A 87 33.37 -23.05 -30.85
N SER A 88 33.29 -22.20 -29.82
CA SER A 88 34.14 -21.01 -29.68
C SER A 88 35.62 -21.40 -29.50
N GLU A 89 35.89 -22.47 -28.74
CA GLU A 89 37.23 -23.05 -28.60
C GLU A 89 37.79 -23.59 -29.92
N MET A 90 37.01 -24.36 -30.68
CA MET A 90 37.44 -24.88 -31.99
C MET A 90 37.71 -23.78 -33.02
N ARG A 91 37.06 -22.62 -32.88
CA ARG A 91 37.25 -21.46 -33.76
C ARG A 91 38.38 -20.53 -33.34
N GLY A 92 38.90 -20.69 -32.12
CA GLY A 92 39.90 -19.78 -31.56
C GLY A 92 39.36 -18.39 -31.19
N ASP A 93 38.04 -18.24 -30.99
CA ASP A 93 37.45 -16.96 -30.56
C ASP A 93 37.51 -16.85 -29.03
N THR A 94 38.50 -16.11 -28.54
CA THR A 94 38.74 -15.91 -27.10
C THR A 94 37.64 -15.11 -26.42
N MET A 95 37.03 -14.13 -27.11
CA MET A 95 35.99 -13.27 -26.55
C MET A 95 34.66 -14.02 -26.46
N GLY A 96 34.27 -14.73 -27.53
CA GLY A 96 33.08 -15.59 -27.53
C GLY A 96 33.16 -16.69 -26.47
N ARG A 97 34.35 -17.27 -26.26
CA ARG A 97 34.59 -18.26 -25.19
C ARG A 97 34.41 -17.64 -23.80
N TYR A 98 34.90 -16.42 -23.58
CA TYR A 98 34.75 -15.73 -22.30
C TYR A 98 33.29 -15.35 -22.00
N HIS A 99 32.55 -14.82 -22.98
CA HIS A 99 31.11 -14.53 -22.85
C HIS A 99 30.30 -15.78 -22.51
N ASN A 100 30.55 -16.89 -23.21
CA ASN A 100 29.87 -18.16 -22.94
C ASN A 100 30.17 -18.71 -21.55
N ALA A 101 31.43 -18.61 -21.09
CA ALA A 101 31.81 -19.01 -19.74
C ALA A 101 31.16 -18.12 -18.67
N LEU A 102 31.01 -16.81 -18.93
CA LEU A 102 30.30 -15.88 -18.06
C LEU A 102 28.81 -16.24 -17.95
N PHE A 103 28.16 -16.54 -19.08
CA PHE A 103 26.76 -16.94 -19.14
C PHE A 103 26.46 -18.29 -18.51
N LEU A 104 27.44 -19.20 -18.46
CA LEU A 104 27.35 -20.47 -17.72
C LEU A 104 27.70 -20.32 -16.23
N GLY A 105 28.34 -19.22 -15.85
CA GLY A 105 28.92 -19.06 -14.51
C GLY A 105 30.14 -19.96 -14.25
N ASP A 106 30.82 -20.45 -15.30
CA ASP A 106 31.99 -21.31 -15.18
C ASP A 106 33.25 -20.47 -14.90
N ALA A 107 33.63 -20.40 -13.63
CA ALA A 107 34.80 -19.64 -13.20
C ALA A 107 36.14 -20.30 -13.60
N ALA A 108 36.20 -21.63 -13.70
CA ALA A 108 37.43 -22.33 -14.03
C ALA A 108 37.84 -22.08 -15.49
N GLU A 109 36.88 -22.12 -16.41
CA GLU A 109 37.14 -21.77 -17.81
C GLU A 109 37.49 -20.29 -17.97
N ARG A 110 36.91 -19.39 -17.19
CA ARG A 110 37.29 -17.95 -17.19
C ARG A 110 38.75 -17.73 -16.81
N VAL A 111 39.23 -18.43 -15.77
CA VAL A 111 40.64 -18.36 -15.35
C VAL A 111 41.58 -18.87 -16.47
N LYS A 112 41.26 -20.01 -17.09
CA LYS A 112 42.05 -20.56 -18.21
C LYS A 112 42.11 -19.63 -19.42
N ILE A 113 41.02 -18.94 -19.75
CA ILE A 113 40.97 -17.99 -20.88
C ILE A 113 41.81 -16.75 -20.57
N LEU A 114 41.75 -16.25 -19.34
CA LEU A 114 42.55 -15.10 -18.90
C LEU A 114 44.05 -15.43 -18.90
N GLU A 115 44.41 -16.66 -18.50
CA GLU A 115 45.76 -17.18 -18.57
C GLU A 115 46.24 -17.32 -20.03
N SER A 116 45.46 -17.94 -20.91
CA SER A 116 45.82 -18.10 -22.33
C SER A 116 45.90 -16.78 -23.10
N SER A 117 45.19 -15.74 -22.63
CA SER A 117 45.25 -14.37 -23.17
C SER A 117 46.43 -13.54 -22.63
N GLY A 118 47.26 -14.11 -21.73
CA GLY A 118 48.42 -13.44 -21.14
C GLY A 118 48.10 -12.49 -19.97
N ASN A 119 46.84 -12.44 -19.52
CA ASN A 119 46.38 -11.61 -18.40
C ASN A 119 46.44 -12.37 -17.07
N THR A 120 47.64 -12.80 -16.68
CA THR A 120 47.90 -13.62 -15.48
C THR A 120 47.47 -12.94 -14.18
N ASN A 121 47.64 -11.61 -14.06
CA ASN A 121 47.19 -10.84 -12.88
C ASN A 121 45.66 -10.93 -12.69
N LEU A 122 44.90 -10.85 -13.79
CA LEU A 122 43.44 -10.91 -13.74
C LEU A 122 42.95 -12.35 -13.54
N ALA A 123 43.67 -13.33 -14.09
CA ALA A 123 43.42 -14.76 -13.84
C ALA A 123 43.57 -15.10 -12.34
N TYR A 124 44.63 -14.62 -11.69
CA TYR A 124 44.87 -14.80 -10.25
C TYR A 124 43.76 -14.17 -9.40
N ILE A 125 43.40 -12.92 -9.69
CA ILE A 125 42.28 -12.24 -9.00
C ILE A 125 40.97 -13.00 -9.21
N CYS A 126 40.69 -13.48 -10.42
CA CYS A 126 39.48 -14.25 -10.71
C CYS A 126 39.45 -15.58 -9.94
N ALA A 127 40.56 -16.33 -9.90
CA ALA A 127 40.68 -17.57 -9.15
C ALA A 127 40.47 -17.36 -7.64
N GLN A 128 41.09 -16.33 -7.07
CA GLN A 128 40.94 -15.98 -5.65
C GLN A 128 39.52 -15.52 -5.31
N ALA A 129 38.88 -14.71 -6.18
CA ALA A 129 37.50 -14.23 -5.98
C ALA A 129 36.46 -15.35 -6.02
N HIS A 130 36.70 -16.39 -6.84
CA HIS A 130 35.81 -17.54 -7.00
C HIS A 130 36.16 -18.74 -6.10
N GLY A 131 37.22 -18.64 -5.28
CA GLY A 131 37.62 -19.68 -4.33
C GLY A 131 38.36 -20.88 -4.95
N LEU A 132 38.96 -20.71 -6.14
CA LEU A 132 39.76 -21.73 -6.82
C LEU A 132 41.20 -21.71 -6.30
N VAL A 133 41.41 -22.30 -5.11
CA VAL A 133 42.69 -22.21 -4.35
C VAL A 133 43.87 -22.81 -5.11
N GLU A 134 43.71 -24.00 -5.70
CA GLU A 134 44.80 -24.70 -6.41
C GLU A 134 45.30 -23.93 -7.64
N GLU A 135 44.38 -23.35 -8.41
CA GLU A 135 44.71 -22.54 -9.59
C GLU A 135 45.29 -21.18 -9.19
N ALA A 136 44.83 -20.60 -8.09
CA ALA A 136 45.36 -19.35 -7.55
C ALA A 136 46.81 -19.51 -7.06
N GLU A 137 47.14 -20.62 -6.40
CA GLU A 137 48.51 -20.92 -5.96
C GLU A 137 49.45 -21.16 -7.14
N ARG A 138 49.01 -21.87 -8.19
CA ARG A 138 49.79 -22.03 -9.44
C ARG A 138 50.09 -20.70 -10.10
N LEU A 139 49.06 -19.85 -10.25
CA LEU A 139 49.20 -18.55 -10.89
C LEU A 139 50.06 -17.58 -10.07
N LYS A 140 50.01 -17.67 -8.73
CA LYS A 140 50.88 -16.90 -7.84
C LYS A 140 52.35 -17.28 -8.02
N ALA A 141 52.67 -18.57 -8.05
CA ALA A 141 54.03 -19.04 -8.30
C ALA A 141 54.58 -18.57 -9.67
N GLY A 142 53.74 -18.61 -10.72
CA GLY A 142 54.10 -18.10 -12.04
C GLY A 142 54.24 -16.58 -12.13
N LEU A 143 53.57 -15.81 -11.26
CA LEU A 143 53.73 -14.36 -11.15
C LEU A 143 54.99 -13.95 -10.39
N GLU A 144 55.34 -14.70 -9.33
CA GLU A 144 56.57 -14.53 -8.56
C GLU A 144 57.82 -14.88 -9.40
N GLU A 145 57.76 -15.93 -10.22
CA GLU A 145 58.83 -16.29 -11.17
C GLU A 145 59.01 -15.27 -12.30
N ALA A 146 57.94 -14.56 -12.67
CA ALA A 146 57.94 -13.52 -13.71
C ALA A 146 58.28 -12.11 -13.20
N GLU A 147 58.70 -11.96 -11.93
CA GLU A 147 58.97 -10.66 -11.24
C GLU A 147 57.82 -9.64 -11.38
N LYS A 148 56.56 -10.09 -11.43
CA LYS A 148 55.38 -9.20 -11.48
C LYS A 148 54.75 -9.05 -10.11
N GLU A 149 54.31 -7.84 -9.78
CA GLU A 149 53.64 -7.57 -8.50
C GLU A 149 52.35 -8.39 -8.36
N VAL A 150 52.24 -9.14 -7.26
CA VAL A 150 51.05 -9.91 -6.92
C VAL A 150 49.98 -8.94 -6.40
N PRO A 151 48.81 -8.82 -7.07
CA PRO A 151 47.78 -7.89 -6.64
C PRO A 151 47.17 -8.29 -5.28
N GLU A 152 47.15 -7.36 -4.33
CA GLU A 152 46.44 -7.55 -3.05
C GLU A 152 44.93 -7.33 -3.23
N MET A 153 44.13 -8.26 -2.69
CA MET A 153 42.68 -8.18 -2.75
C MET A 153 42.10 -7.32 -1.62
N ASN A 154 41.81 -6.06 -1.91
CA ASN A 154 41.12 -5.15 -0.98
C ASN A 154 39.63 -5.01 -1.32
N GLY A 155 38.77 -5.88 -0.78
CA GLY A 155 37.32 -5.73 -0.96
C GLY A 155 36.44 -6.92 -0.53
N LYS A 156 35.13 -6.68 -0.47
CA LYS A 156 34.10 -7.74 -0.45
C LYS A 156 33.73 -8.09 -1.88
N TYR A 157 34.05 -9.31 -2.31
CA TYR A 157 33.70 -9.80 -3.64
C TYR A 157 32.37 -10.56 -3.59
N SER A 158 31.51 -10.29 -4.56
CA SER A 158 30.27 -11.06 -4.76
C SER A 158 30.44 -11.93 -6.00
N LEU A 159 30.04 -13.20 -5.88
CA LEU A 159 30.00 -14.14 -7.00
C LEU A 159 29.04 -13.59 -8.06
N LEU A 160 29.60 -13.11 -9.17
CA LEU A 160 28.80 -12.78 -10.35
C LEU A 160 28.36 -14.10 -11.00
N GLN A 161 27.19 -14.58 -10.58
CA GLN A 161 26.52 -15.70 -11.23
C GLN A 161 25.36 -15.17 -12.08
N PRO A 162 25.18 -15.68 -13.30
CA PRO A 162 24.01 -15.36 -14.10
C PRO A 162 22.76 -15.87 -13.36
N PRO A 163 21.62 -15.17 -13.45
CA PRO A 163 20.38 -15.60 -12.81
C PRO A 163 19.95 -16.96 -13.39
N THR A 164 19.57 -17.90 -12.52
CA THR A 164 19.05 -19.20 -12.96
C THR A 164 17.77 -18.98 -13.76
N PRO A 165 17.69 -19.41 -15.03
CA PRO A 165 16.51 -19.25 -15.85
C PRO A 165 15.31 -19.97 -15.22
N ILE A 166 14.27 -19.21 -14.86
CA ILE A 166 13.02 -19.75 -14.28
C ILE A 166 12.13 -20.33 -15.38
N ASN A 167 12.08 -19.65 -16.53
CA ASN A 167 11.31 -20.09 -17.69
C ASN A 167 12.24 -20.73 -18.73
N ARG A 168 12.07 -22.03 -18.96
CA ARG A 168 12.75 -22.76 -20.03
C ARG A 168 11.84 -22.72 -21.27
N GLY A 169 11.84 -21.56 -21.92
CA GLY A 169 10.85 -21.21 -22.93
C GLY A 169 10.80 -22.19 -24.10
N VAL A 170 9.59 -22.60 -24.45
CA VAL A 170 9.24 -23.19 -25.76
C VAL A 170 8.77 -22.05 -26.68
N ASN A 171 8.59 -22.29 -27.97
CA ASN A 171 8.00 -21.32 -28.89
C ASN A 171 6.73 -20.70 -28.29
N TRP A 172 6.55 -19.40 -28.48
CA TRP A 172 5.35 -18.71 -28.04
C TRP A 172 4.11 -19.38 -28.67
N PRO A 173 3.07 -19.74 -27.90
CA PRO A 173 1.92 -20.44 -28.43
C PRO A 173 1.21 -19.55 -29.47
N CYS A 174 1.13 -20.03 -30.70
CA CYS A 174 0.40 -19.38 -31.78
C CYS A 174 -1.01 -19.95 -31.83
N LEU A 175 -2.02 -19.08 -31.89
CA LEU A 175 -3.40 -19.49 -32.15
C LEU A 175 -3.54 -19.80 -33.65
N GLU A 176 -4.20 -20.91 -33.99
CA GLU A 176 -4.54 -21.21 -35.37
C GLU A 176 -5.57 -20.19 -35.88
N VAL A 177 -5.12 -19.25 -36.70
CA VAL A 177 -6.01 -18.36 -37.44
C VAL A 177 -6.51 -19.13 -38.65
N LYS A 178 -7.83 -19.29 -38.78
CA LYS A 178 -8.43 -19.89 -39.97
C LYS A 178 -7.98 -19.11 -41.20
N LYS A 179 -7.46 -19.81 -42.20
CA LYS A 179 -7.06 -19.23 -43.49
C LYS A 179 -8.25 -18.47 -44.08
N ALA A 180 -8.02 -17.21 -44.48
CA ALA A 180 -9.06 -16.42 -45.11
C ALA A 180 -9.50 -17.08 -46.44
N VAL A 181 -10.79 -17.00 -46.76
CA VAL A 181 -11.41 -17.55 -47.99
C VAL A 181 -10.65 -17.19 -49.27
N LEU A 182 -9.91 -16.08 -49.26
CA LEU A 182 -9.07 -15.61 -50.36
C LEU A 182 -7.92 -16.56 -50.74
N GLU A 183 -7.40 -17.38 -49.81
CA GLU A 183 -6.34 -18.36 -50.13
C GLU A 183 -6.87 -19.59 -50.88
N ASN A 184 -8.15 -19.93 -50.74
CA ASN A 184 -8.77 -21.06 -51.43
C ASN A 184 -9.08 -20.78 -52.91
N LEU A 185 -9.03 -19.53 -53.38
CA LEU A 185 -9.19 -19.22 -54.81
C LEU A 185 -7.98 -19.65 -55.65
N GLY A 186 -6.83 -19.94 -55.04
CA GLY A 186 -5.61 -20.30 -55.77
C GLY A 186 -5.47 -21.79 -56.08
N ASP A 187 -6.32 -22.65 -55.52
CA ASP A 187 -6.23 -24.12 -55.64
C ASP A 187 -7.37 -24.74 -56.45
N VAL A 188 -8.29 -23.92 -56.98
CA VAL A 188 -9.30 -24.37 -57.93
C VAL A 188 -8.81 -24.05 -59.33
N GLY A 189 -8.12 -25.01 -59.92
CA GLY A 189 -7.96 -25.05 -61.37
C GLY A 189 -9.34 -25.10 -62.04
N ASP A 190 -9.55 -24.15 -62.95
CA ASP A 190 -10.37 -24.27 -64.16
C ASP A 190 -11.81 -24.78 -63.95
N GLN A 191 -12.74 -23.88 -63.62
CA GLN A 191 -14.15 -24.01 -64.03
C GLN A 191 -14.93 -22.68 -63.91
N ASP A 192 -15.78 -22.48 -64.92
CA ASP A 192 -16.42 -21.24 -65.37
C ASP A 192 -17.20 -20.42 -64.34
N TYR A 193 -17.10 -19.10 -64.47
CA TYR A 193 -18.01 -18.11 -63.91
C TYR A 193 -19.13 -17.79 -64.91
N THR A 194 -20.39 -18.19 -64.63
CA THR A 194 -21.58 -17.58 -65.24
C THR A 194 -22.74 -17.52 -64.25
N ASN A 195 -22.87 -16.41 -63.52
CA ASN A 195 -24.03 -15.51 -63.55
C ASN A 195 -24.05 -14.62 -62.31
N VAL A 196 -23.95 -13.32 -62.57
CA VAL A 196 -24.32 -12.23 -61.68
C VAL A 196 -25.76 -11.89 -62.03
N GLU A 197 -26.67 -11.84 -61.06
CA GLU A 197 -27.77 -10.86 -61.08
C GLU A 197 -28.01 -10.33 -59.66
N ASN A 198 -28.01 -9.00 -59.57
CA ASN A 198 -28.40 -8.19 -58.41
C ASN A 198 -29.94 -8.03 -58.40
N ASP A 199 -30.51 -7.83 -57.21
CA ASP A 199 -31.66 -6.95 -56.89
C ASP A 199 -32.19 -7.37 -55.49
N ASP A 200 -32.82 -6.57 -54.66
CA ASP A 200 -32.90 -5.12 -54.42
C ASP A 200 -33.54 -5.00 -53.01
N PHE A 201 -33.37 -3.87 -52.37
CA PHE A 201 -33.76 -3.56 -51.00
C PHE A 201 -35.24 -3.12 -50.92
N THR A 202 -36.11 -3.82 -50.16
CA THR A 202 -37.29 -3.22 -49.49
C THR A 202 -37.77 -4.06 -48.31
N GLY A 203 -38.04 -3.43 -47.16
CA GLY A 203 -38.64 -4.06 -45.98
C GLY A 203 -40.16 -3.82 -45.85
N LYS A 204 -40.86 -4.74 -45.15
CA LYS A 204 -41.95 -4.43 -44.22
C LYS A 204 -42.41 -5.64 -43.41
N GLU A 205 -42.87 -5.33 -42.20
CA GLU A 205 -43.54 -6.16 -41.19
C GLU A 205 -44.80 -6.88 -41.69
N GLY A 206 -45.14 -8.02 -41.07
CA GLY A 206 -46.43 -8.68 -41.24
C GLY A 206 -46.51 -10.06 -40.60
N ASN A 207 -47.23 -10.11 -39.48
CA ASN A 207 -47.68 -11.25 -38.70
C ASN A 207 -48.46 -12.30 -39.53
N ASP A 208 -48.36 -13.59 -39.18
CA ASP A 208 -49.50 -14.47 -38.84
C ASP A 208 -49.20 -15.97 -39.04
N GLN A 209 -49.35 -16.68 -37.91
CA GLN A 209 -50.08 -17.92 -37.70
C GLN A 209 -49.82 -19.20 -38.55
N ALA A 210 -49.55 -20.22 -37.74
CA ALA A 210 -50.27 -21.48 -37.67
C ALA A 210 -49.80 -22.65 -38.55
N ASN A 211 -49.39 -23.66 -37.80
CA ASN A 211 -49.90 -25.02 -37.85
C ASN A 211 -49.19 -26.06 -38.71
N ASP A 212 -48.88 -27.11 -37.96
CA ASP A 212 -49.17 -28.52 -38.23
C ASP A 212 -48.10 -29.36 -38.92
N ASP A 213 -47.71 -30.34 -38.10
CA ASP A 213 -47.73 -31.76 -38.40
C ASP A 213 -46.44 -32.44 -38.88
N MET A 214 -45.92 -33.16 -37.90
CA MET A 214 -45.79 -34.62 -37.91
C MET A 214 -44.80 -35.27 -38.88
N ASP A 215 -43.88 -35.95 -38.19
CA ASP A 215 -43.61 -37.38 -38.33
C ASP A 215 -42.77 -37.83 -39.52
N GLY A 216 -42.03 -38.91 -39.27
CA GLY A 216 -41.46 -39.71 -40.35
C GLY A 216 -39.97 -39.97 -40.23
N GLY A 217 -39.54 -40.47 -39.07
CA GLY A 217 -38.89 -41.77 -39.02
C GLY A 217 -37.55 -41.98 -39.75
N GLY A 218 -36.61 -42.53 -38.97
CA GLY A 218 -36.01 -43.79 -39.41
C GLY A 218 -34.51 -43.77 -39.56
N GLY A 219 -33.83 -44.07 -38.45
CA GLY A 219 -33.23 -45.40 -38.37
C GLY A 219 -31.71 -45.47 -38.57
N GLY A 220 -31.06 -46.04 -37.56
CA GLY A 220 -30.13 -47.14 -37.82
C GLY A 220 -28.86 -47.16 -36.99
N ALA A 221 -28.94 -47.86 -35.85
CA ALA A 221 -27.93 -48.75 -35.24
C ALA A 221 -26.56 -48.14 -34.85
N ASP A 222 -26.14 -48.09 -33.58
CA ASP A 222 -26.14 -49.07 -32.48
C ASP A 222 -25.22 -50.30 -32.69
N TRP A 223 -24.65 -50.72 -31.55
CA TRP A 223 -23.90 -51.94 -31.20
C TRP A 223 -22.37 -51.89 -31.20
N GLY A 224 -21.84 -51.89 -29.97
CA GLY A 224 -20.45 -52.16 -29.61
C GLY A 224 -20.25 -52.10 -28.10
N GLU A 225 -20.80 -53.09 -27.40
CA GLU A 225 -20.69 -53.40 -25.97
C GLU A 225 -19.23 -53.59 -25.49
N ASP A 226 -18.98 -53.39 -24.20
CA ASP A 226 -18.37 -54.43 -23.36
C ASP A 226 -18.62 -54.17 -21.85
N ASP A 227 -18.90 -55.27 -21.16
CA ASP A 227 -19.59 -55.45 -19.87
C ASP A 227 -18.74 -55.27 -18.58
N LEU A 228 -19.48 -55.29 -17.45
CA LEU A 228 -19.26 -56.06 -16.20
C LEU A 228 -19.06 -55.22 -14.92
N ASP A 229 -19.61 -55.49 -13.73
CA ASP A 229 -20.82 -56.13 -13.14
C ASP A 229 -20.68 -55.92 -11.60
N ILE A 230 -21.77 -56.18 -10.84
CA ILE A 230 -21.92 -56.38 -9.38
C ILE A 230 -22.43 -55.12 -8.64
N GLY A 231 -23.60 -55.10 -7.98
CA GLY A 231 -24.59 -56.11 -7.63
C GLY A 231 -25.29 -55.73 -6.30
N ASP A 232 -26.51 -56.25 -6.12
CA ASP A 232 -27.33 -56.36 -4.88
C ASP A 232 -28.06 -55.11 -4.34
N GLU A 233 -29.31 -55.14 -3.86
CA GLU A 233 -30.57 -55.89 -4.07
C GLU A 233 -31.57 -55.35 -3.01
N ASN A 234 -32.87 -55.42 -3.32
CA ASN A 234 -34.04 -55.52 -2.43
C ASN A 234 -34.54 -54.26 -1.68
N ASP A 235 -35.84 -54.00 -1.52
CA ASP A 235 -37.08 -54.50 -2.13
C ASP A 235 -38.28 -53.71 -1.52
N ASP A 236 -39.45 -53.86 -2.18
CA ASP A 236 -40.84 -53.72 -1.69
C ASP A 236 -41.44 -52.30 -1.51
N ALA A 237 -42.39 -51.86 -2.35
CA ALA A 237 -43.78 -52.32 -2.58
C ALA A 237 -44.70 -52.02 -1.38
N ASP A 238 -45.47 -50.93 -1.43
CA ASP A 238 -46.88 -50.83 -1.89
C ASP A 238 -47.86 -50.79 -0.70
N ASP A 239 -48.81 -49.86 -0.80
CA ASP A 239 -50.26 -50.13 -0.74
C ASP A 239 -51.12 -49.27 0.23
N PHE A 240 -52.34 -49.03 -0.28
CA PHE A 240 -53.62 -48.63 0.33
C PHE A 240 -54.00 -47.14 0.54
N GLU A 241 -54.71 -46.65 -0.48
CA GLU A 241 -56.12 -46.23 -0.50
C GLU A 241 -56.83 -45.60 0.73
N ASP A 242 -57.54 -44.52 0.38
CA ASP A 242 -58.96 -44.20 0.66
C ASP A 242 -59.35 -43.24 1.79
N GLY A 243 -60.26 -42.32 1.42
CA GLY A 243 -61.18 -41.66 2.35
C GLY A 243 -61.54 -40.20 2.08
N ASP A 244 -62.27 -39.95 0.99
CA ASP A 244 -63.52 -39.18 0.87
C ASP A 244 -63.81 -37.91 1.74
N GLY A 245 -64.34 -36.86 1.09
CA GLY A 245 -65.46 -36.09 1.65
C GLY A 245 -65.37 -34.56 1.72
N GLY A 246 -66.21 -33.87 0.92
CA GLY A 246 -66.90 -32.61 1.29
C GLY A 246 -66.47 -31.33 0.55
N TRP A 247 -66.97 -31.02 -0.66
CA TRP A 247 -68.27 -30.39 -1.03
C TRP A 247 -68.44 -28.90 -0.69
N GLY A 248 -68.85 -28.12 -1.69
CA GLY A 248 -69.54 -26.84 -1.53
C GLY A 248 -68.74 -25.63 -2.02
N ASP A 249 -68.64 -25.36 -3.32
CA ASP A 249 -69.65 -24.66 -4.14
C ASP A 249 -69.65 -23.14 -3.85
N ASP A 250 -69.22 -22.35 -4.83
CA ASP A 250 -69.90 -21.12 -5.21
C ASP A 250 -69.35 -20.58 -6.54
N ASP A 251 -70.28 -20.55 -7.48
CA ASP A 251 -70.23 -20.15 -8.87
C ASP A 251 -69.58 -18.79 -9.18
N LEU A 252 -68.82 -18.81 -10.27
CA LEU A 252 -69.00 -17.98 -11.47
C LEU A 252 -69.83 -16.67 -11.35
N ASP A 253 -69.13 -15.56 -11.64
CA ASP A 253 -69.38 -14.69 -12.82
C ASP A 253 -69.59 -13.18 -12.55
N LEU A 254 -68.99 -12.41 -13.47
CA LEU A 254 -69.22 -11.01 -13.87
C LEU A 254 -68.75 -9.84 -12.98
N GLY A 255 -67.74 -9.15 -13.48
CA GLY A 255 -68.02 -7.81 -14.04
C GLY A 255 -67.35 -6.60 -13.39
N ASP A 256 -66.66 -5.85 -14.25
CA ASP A 256 -66.38 -4.41 -14.21
C ASP A 256 -65.42 -3.84 -13.15
N ASP A 257 -64.21 -3.58 -13.64
CA ASP A 257 -63.59 -2.25 -13.81
C ASP A 257 -63.71 -1.18 -12.70
N VAL A 258 -62.62 -0.41 -12.59
CA VAL A 258 -62.42 0.86 -11.88
C VAL A 258 -61.90 0.80 -10.42
N GLY A 259 -60.60 1.15 -10.28
CA GLY A 259 -60.11 1.95 -9.15
C GLY A 259 -58.84 1.45 -8.45
N GLY A 260 -57.65 1.92 -8.85
CA GLY A 260 -56.40 1.72 -8.09
C GLY A 260 -56.33 2.56 -6.80
N PRO A 261 -55.16 2.76 -6.16
CA PRO A 261 -53.89 2.02 -6.20
C PRO A 261 -53.39 1.64 -4.77
N SER A 262 -52.81 0.46 -4.56
CA SER A 262 -51.91 0.22 -3.41
C SER A 262 -51.17 -1.12 -3.56
N GLY A 263 -49.85 -1.07 -3.75
CA GLY A 263 -49.01 -2.26 -3.78
C GLY A 263 -47.54 -1.89 -3.96
N SER A 264 -46.77 -2.05 -2.88
CA SER A 264 -45.34 -1.78 -2.74
C SER A 264 -44.45 -2.35 -3.86
N PRO A 265 -43.28 -1.73 -4.13
CA PRO A 265 -42.38 -2.16 -5.19
C PRO A 265 -41.62 -3.43 -4.79
N ALA A 266 -41.94 -4.55 -5.45
CA ALA A 266 -41.08 -5.71 -5.52
C ALA A 266 -39.91 -5.45 -6.49
N ALA A 267 -38.76 -6.02 -6.14
CA ALA A 267 -37.48 -5.83 -6.81
C ALA A 267 -37.54 -6.07 -8.32
N LYS A 268 -36.89 -5.18 -9.08
CA LYS A 268 -36.58 -5.41 -10.49
C LYS A 268 -35.42 -6.41 -10.57
N ASP A 269 -35.73 -7.65 -10.93
CA ASP A 269 -34.75 -8.55 -11.52
C ASP A 269 -34.56 -8.16 -12.99
N ASP A 270 -33.37 -7.65 -13.32
CA ASP A 270 -32.91 -7.48 -14.70
C ASP A 270 -32.63 -8.88 -15.30
N HIS A 271 -33.68 -9.52 -15.82
CA HIS A 271 -33.51 -10.65 -16.74
C HIS A 271 -32.99 -10.13 -18.07
N VAL A 272 -31.71 -10.39 -18.36
CA VAL A 272 -31.09 -10.11 -19.66
C VAL A 272 -31.68 -11.06 -20.71
N ASP A 273 -32.44 -10.49 -21.63
CA ASP A 273 -32.84 -11.15 -22.88
C ASP A 273 -31.59 -11.61 -23.65
N ARG A 274 -31.48 -12.91 -23.84
CA ARG A 274 -30.39 -13.57 -24.55
C ARG A 274 -30.81 -13.81 -25.99
N ASN A 275 -30.79 -12.76 -26.82
CA ASN A 275 -30.63 -12.92 -28.27
C ASN A 275 -30.17 -11.63 -28.96
N GLU A 276 -28.87 -11.34 -28.94
CA GLU A 276 -28.23 -10.44 -29.91
C GLU A 276 -26.92 -11.06 -30.39
N SER A 277 -26.77 -11.10 -31.70
CA SER A 277 -25.55 -11.38 -32.44
C SER A 277 -24.32 -10.71 -31.83
N GLY A 278 -23.39 -11.50 -31.27
CA GLY A 278 -21.93 -11.26 -31.26
C GLY A 278 -21.36 -9.89 -30.89
N TYR A 279 -22.12 -8.95 -30.30
CA TYR A 279 -21.62 -7.62 -29.95
C TYR A 279 -21.05 -7.65 -28.54
N PHE A 280 -19.73 -7.81 -28.43
CA PHE A 280 -19.04 -7.70 -27.16
C PHE A 280 -18.94 -6.22 -26.74
N ALA A 281 -19.80 -5.80 -25.82
CA ALA A 281 -19.72 -4.49 -25.18
C ALA A 281 -18.83 -4.55 -23.94
N LEU A 282 -17.87 -3.62 -23.82
CA LEU A 282 -17.03 -3.51 -22.63
C LEU A 282 -17.86 -3.11 -21.40
N PRO A 283 -17.67 -3.78 -20.24
CA PRO A 283 -18.36 -3.38 -19.01
C PRO A 283 -17.91 -1.98 -18.57
N LYS A 284 -18.84 -1.18 -18.07
CA LYS A 284 -18.54 0.14 -17.49
C LYS A 284 -17.89 -0.03 -16.11
N ALA A 285 -16.86 0.77 -15.83
CA ALA A 285 -16.22 0.77 -14.53
C ALA A 285 -17.21 1.21 -13.43
N GLY A 286 -17.29 0.44 -12.35
CA GLY A 286 -18.08 0.82 -11.17
C GLY A 286 -17.42 1.94 -10.36
N THR A 287 -18.18 2.51 -9.40
CA THR A 287 -17.66 3.54 -8.49
C THR A 287 -16.54 2.96 -7.61
N PRO A 288 -15.35 3.58 -7.59
CA PRO A 288 -14.26 3.09 -6.74
C PRO A 288 -14.61 3.26 -5.26
N ARG A 289 -14.15 2.31 -4.43
CA ARG A 289 -14.47 2.29 -3.00
C ARG A 289 -14.00 3.53 -2.25
N THR A 290 -12.88 4.12 -2.68
CA THR A 290 -12.35 5.39 -2.14
C THR A 290 -13.29 6.57 -2.39
N ALA A 291 -13.99 6.62 -3.52
CA ALA A 291 -15.00 7.65 -3.79
C ALA A 291 -16.24 7.46 -2.90
N ALA A 292 -16.65 6.20 -2.67
CA ALA A 292 -17.74 5.90 -1.74
C ALA A 292 -17.42 6.33 -0.29
N TRP A 293 -16.16 6.22 0.14
CA TRP A 293 -15.74 6.69 1.46
C TRP A 293 -15.86 8.20 1.64
N ILE A 294 -15.47 8.97 0.62
CA ILE A 294 -15.57 10.44 0.62
C ILE A 294 -17.02 10.90 0.65
N ALA A 295 -17.93 10.17 -0.01
CA ALA A 295 -19.35 10.49 -0.03
C ALA A 295 -20.06 10.14 1.30
N ASN A 296 -19.63 9.07 1.97
CA ASN A 296 -20.31 8.51 3.14
C ASN A 296 -19.72 8.95 4.49
N SER A 297 -18.57 9.62 4.51
CA SER A 297 -17.91 10.08 5.74
C SER A 297 -17.74 11.60 5.77
N SER A 298 -17.72 12.15 6.98
CA SER A 298 -17.32 13.53 7.24
C SER A 298 -16.07 13.63 8.13
N HIS A 299 -15.38 12.50 8.33
CA HIS A 299 -14.22 12.38 9.18
C HIS A 299 -12.92 12.51 8.37
N ALA A 300 -12.02 13.39 8.81
CA ALA A 300 -10.79 13.68 8.06
C ALA A 300 -9.90 12.44 7.84
N ALA A 301 -9.85 11.52 8.81
CA ALA A 301 -9.14 10.24 8.68
C ALA A 301 -9.59 9.40 7.48
N ASP A 302 -10.89 9.39 7.17
CA ASP A 302 -11.43 8.56 6.09
C ASP A 302 -11.13 9.15 4.72
N HIS A 303 -11.18 10.47 4.61
CA HIS A 303 -10.78 11.20 3.40
C HIS A 303 -9.27 11.05 3.16
N ALA A 304 -8.46 11.08 4.23
CA ALA A 304 -7.03 10.80 4.17
C ALA A 304 -6.76 9.37 3.70
N ALA A 305 -7.48 8.38 4.24
CA ALA A 305 -7.39 6.99 3.83
C ALA A 305 -7.78 6.80 2.36
N ALA A 306 -8.77 7.55 1.85
CA ALA A 306 -9.18 7.55 0.45
C ALA A 306 -8.16 8.22 -0.51
N GLY A 307 -7.14 8.90 0.02
CA GLY A 307 -6.15 9.64 -0.77
C GLY A 307 -6.59 11.07 -1.15
N SER A 308 -7.78 11.51 -0.72
CA SER A 308 -8.25 12.88 -0.93
C SER A 308 -7.81 13.78 0.23
N ILE A 309 -6.53 14.15 0.22
CA ILE A 309 -5.93 14.96 1.29
C ILE A 309 -6.54 16.38 1.34
N GLU A 310 -6.90 16.94 0.19
CA GLU A 310 -7.50 18.28 0.11
C GLU A 310 -8.83 18.35 0.88
N THR A 311 -9.74 17.40 0.65
CA THR A 311 -11.03 17.37 1.35
C THR A 311 -10.85 17.10 2.84
N ALA A 312 -9.86 16.26 3.22
CA ALA A 312 -9.50 16.05 4.62
C ALA A 312 -8.98 17.33 5.30
N MET A 313 -8.15 18.11 4.61
CA MET A 313 -7.65 19.41 5.10
C MET A 313 -8.80 20.42 5.26
N GLN A 314 -9.72 20.49 4.30
CA GLN A 314 -10.91 21.35 4.39
C GLN A 314 -11.79 20.98 5.59
N LEU A 315 -11.98 19.68 5.85
CA LEU A 315 -12.71 19.20 7.03
C LEU A 315 -12.02 19.63 8.33
N LEU A 316 -10.71 19.42 8.47
CA LEU A 316 -9.96 19.83 9.66
C LEU A 316 -9.93 21.35 9.83
N ASN A 317 -9.86 22.11 8.75
CA ASN A 317 -9.95 23.57 8.83
C ASN A 317 -11.32 24.00 9.37
N ARG A 318 -12.42 23.43 8.84
CA ARG A 318 -13.79 23.75 9.29
C ARG A 318 -14.08 23.28 10.72
N GLN A 319 -13.56 22.13 11.12
CA GLN A 319 -13.85 21.49 12.41
C GLN A 319 -12.97 22.04 13.54
N ILE A 320 -11.67 22.23 13.29
CA ILE A 320 -10.68 22.55 14.33
C ILE A 320 -9.76 23.73 13.98
N ALA A 321 -10.05 24.49 12.92
CA ALA A 321 -9.25 25.63 12.46
C ALA A 321 -7.78 25.28 12.19
N ALA A 322 -7.52 24.06 11.70
CA ALA A 322 -6.19 23.62 11.31
C ALA A 322 -5.66 24.46 10.13
N THR A 323 -4.46 24.99 10.27
CA THR A 323 -3.76 25.78 9.24
C THR A 323 -2.37 25.24 8.96
N ALA A 324 -1.66 24.77 9.99
CA ALA A 324 -0.29 24.24 9.88
C ALA A 324 -0.28 22.72 9.61
N PHE A 325 -0.71 22.32 8.41
CA PHE A 325 -0.83 20.90 8.02
C PHE A 325 0.50 20.15 7.88
N ASP A 326 1.62 20.86 7.74
CA ASP A 326 2.96 20.25 7.67
C ASP A 326 3.27 19.39 8.91
N THR A 327 2.77 19.82 10.08
CA THR A 327 2.97 19.11 11.36
C THR A 327 2.31 17.73 11.38
N VAL A 328 1.20 17.56 10.67
CA VAL A 328 0.40 16.32 10.64
C VAL A 328 0.57 15.54 9.33
N LYS A 329 1.51 15.94 8.45
CA LYS A 329 1.78 15.26 7.17
C LYS A 329 2.05 13.76 7.35
N SER A 330 2.81 13.39 8.37
CA SER A 330 3.11 11.98 8.68
C SER A 330 1.85 11.16 9.00
N LYS A 331 0.82 11.80 9.58
CA LYS A 331 -0.46 11.18 9.92
C LYS A 331 -1.30 10.93 8.67
N PHE A 332 -1.39 11.91 7.79
CA PHE A 332 -2.05 11.77 6.49
C PHE A 332 -1.45 10.63 5.67
N VAL A 333 -0.12 10.61 5.53
CA VAL A 333 0.59 9.55 4.79
C VAL A 333 0.33 8.18 5.42
N ARG A 334 0.40 8.09 6.76
CA ARG A 334 0.11 6.82 7.46
C ARG A 334 -1.32 6.34 7.23
N CYS A 335 -2.31 7.24 7.27
CA CYS A 335 -3.70 6.89 6.97
C CYS A 335 -3.83 6.28 5.56
N HIS A 336 -3.26 6.94 4.56
CA HIS A 336 -3.31 6.47 3.18
C HIS A 336 -2.59 5.14 2.97
N LEU A 337 -1.38 4.97 3.51
CA LEU A 337 -0.61 3.73 3.34
C LEU A 337 -1.26 2.53 4.04
N SER A 338 -2.03 2.76 5.11
CA SER A 338 -2.72 1.69 5.84
C SER A 338 -4.07 1.27 5.25
N SER A 339 -4.63 2.05 4.31
CA SER A 339 -5.99 1.85 3.81
C SER A 339 -6.10 0.87 2.64
N THR A 340 -4.97 0.47 2.06
CA THR A 340 -4.93 -0.36 0.85
C THR A 340 -3.87 -1.44 0.99
N MET A 341 -4.29 -2.69 0.83
CA MET A 341 -3.43 -3.86 0.73
C MET A 341 -3.32 -4.28 -0.73
N LYS A 342 -2.17 -4.80 -1.15
CA LYS A 342 -1.97 -5.32 -2.50
C LYS A 342 -1.85 -6.83 -2.45
N VAL A 343 -2.67 -7.52 -3.23
CA VAL A 343 -2.67 -8.98 -3.34
C VAL A 343 -2.31 -9.33 -4.77
N GLU A 344 -1.31 -10.19 -4.94
CA GLU A 344 -0.92 -10.71 -6.25
C GLU A 344 -2.03 -11.63 -6.78
N GLY A 345 -2.45 -11.38 -8.01
CA GLY A 345 -3.41 -12.21 -8.72
C GLY A 345 -2.68 -13.21 -9.61
N MET A 346 -2.84 -13.04 -10.93
CA MET A 346 -2.14 -13.85 -11.92
C MET A 346 -0.68 -13.42 -12.05
N PRO A 347 0.26 -14.36 -12.29
CA PRO A 347 1.64 -14.01 -12.63
C PRO A 347 1.69 -13.04 -13.80
N PHE A 348 2.56 -12.02 -13.70
CA PHE A 348 2.73 -10.94 -14.70
C PHE A 348 1.55 -9.97 -14.86
N ALA A 349 0.49 -10.08 -14.05
CA ALA A 349 -0.57 -9.07 -13.99
C ALA A 349 -0.31 -8.04 -12.86
N PRO A 350 -0.86 -6.81 -12.95
CA PRO A 350 -0.81 -5.87 -11.84
C PRO A 350 -1.50 -6.41 -10.58
N PRO A 351 -0.98 -6.10 -9.37
CA PRO A 351 -1.58 -6.56 -8.13
C PRO A 351 -2.95 -5.91 -7.90
N ILE A 352 -3.85 -6.67 -7.28
CA ILE A 352 -5.20 -6.25 -6.94
C ILE A 352 -5.18 -5.46 -5.63
N ASN A 353 -5.85 -4.31 -5.62
CA ASN A 353 -6.02 -3.51 -4.40
C ASN A 353 -7.18 -4.05 -3.56
N VAL A 354 -6.89 -4.43 -2.32
CA VAL A 354 -7.86 -4.83 -1.31
C VAL A 354 -7.96 -3.74 -0.26
N HIS A 355 -9.17 -3.25 -0.03
CA HIS A 355 -9.44 -2.17 0.91
C HIS A 355 -10.06 -2.72 2.20
N PRO A 356 -9.29 -2.87 3.30
CA PRO A 356 -9.85 -3.25 4.59
C PRO A 356 -10.85 -2.18 5.06
N ALA A 357 -12.02 -2.65 5.51
CA ALA A 357 -13.13 -1.78 5.86
C ALA A 357 -13.72 -2.10 7.22
N ARG A 358 -14.16 -1.06 7.93
CA ARG A 358 -15.02 -1.15 9.11
C ARG A 358 -16.49 -1.03 8.68
N LYS A 359 -17.42 -1.55 9.49
CA LYS A 359 -18.87 -1.31 9.26
C LYS A 359 -19.13 0.21 9.37
N PRO A 360 -19.93 0.86 8.50
CA PRO A 360 -20.82 0.35 7.43
C PRO A 360 -20.17 0.30 6.02
N GLY A 361 -18.87 0.05 5.91
CA GLY A 361 -18.13 -0.01 4.64
C GLY A 361 -17.05 1.08 4.46
N LEU A 362 -16.78 1.85 5.52
CA LEU A 362 -15.74 2.88 5.65
C LEU A 362 -14.34 2.28 5.81
N PRO A 363 -13.25 3.03 5.60
CA PRO A 363 -11.90 2.48 5.69
C PRO A 363 -11.56 2.01 7.12
N ALA A 364 -10.70 1.01 7.24
CA ALA A 364 -10.17 0.59 8.54
C ALA A 364 -9.45 1.76 9.24
N ALA A 365 -9.68 1.93 10.55
CA ALA A 365 -9.10 3.03 11.32
C ALA A 365 -7.59 2.81 11.54
N SER A 366 -6.77 3.72 11.02
CA SER A 366 -5.30 3.68 11.16
C SER A 366 -4.82 4.05 12.57
N PHE A 367 -5.62 4.86 13.27
CA PHE A 367 -5.37 5.32 14.62
C PHE A 367 -6.56 4.96 15.50
N THR A 368 -6.27 4.22 16.57
CA THR A 368 -7.28 3.77 17.53
C THR A 368 -7.11 4.50 18.85
N LEU A 369 -8.19 4.55 19.64
CA LEU A 369 -8.16 5.08 20.99
C LEU A 369 -7.13 4.34 21.88
N SER A 370 -7.01 3.02 21.72
CA SER A 370 -6.04 2.20 22.45
C SER A 370 -4.58 2.62 22.19
N MET A 371 -4.25 2.98 20.95
CA MET A 371 -2.93 3.52 20.61
C MET A 371 -2.68 4.86 21.32
N GLY A 372 -3.66 5.77 21.30
CA GLY A 372 -3.58 7.06 21.99
C GLY A 372 -3.36 6.90 23.50
N MET A 373 -4.11 6.01 24.15
CA MET A 373 -3.95 5.72 25.58
C MET A 373 -2.58 5.11 25.91
N GLY A 374 -2.09 4.18 25.07
CA GLY A 374 -0.76 3.59 25.25
C GLY A 374 0.36 4.63 25.16
N MET A 375 0.26 5.56 24.20
CA MET A 375 1.22 6.66 24.06
C MET A 375 1.15 7.64 25.24
N LEU A 376 -0.06 7.94 25.74
CA LEU A 376 -0.24 8.79 26.91
C LEU A 376 0.43 8.18 28.16
N LYS A 377 0.29 6.88 28.37
CA LYS A 377 0.94 6.16 29.48
C LYS A 377 2.47 6.25 29.39
N ASN A 378 3.03 6.13 28.18
CA ASN A 378 4.46 6.31 27.95
C ASN A 378 4.90 7.75 28.23
N ALA A 379 4.11 8.74 27.83
CA ALA A 379 4.38 10.16 28.12
C ALA A 379 4.41 10.45 29.64
N TYR A 380 3.51 9.83 30.42
CA TYR A 380 3.55 9.90 31.89
C TYR A 380 4.82 9.32 32.49
N ASN A 381 5.32 8.19 31.96
CA ASN A 381 6.57 7.61 32.42
C ASN A 381 7.77 8.54 32.16
N PHE A 382 7.84 9.17 30.98
CA PHE A 382 8.87 10.16 30.67
C PHE A 382 8.79 11.39 31.58
N PHE A 383 7.57 11.87 31.85
CA PHE A 383 7.35 13.01 32.75
C PHE A 383 7.83 12.70 34.17
N LYS A 384 7.45 11.52 34.71
CA LYS A 384 7.91 11.05 36.03
C LYS A 384 9.42 10.85 36.09
N GLY A 385 10.01 10.37 35.00
CA GLY A 385 11.46 10.20 34.85
C GLY A 385 12.26 11.50 34.65
N GLY A 386 11.60 12.65 34.59
CA GLY A 386 12.26 13.95 34.40
C GLY A 386 12.74 14.23 32.97
N LYS A 387 12.39 13.36 32.00
CA LYS A 387 12.76 13.51 30.59
C LYS A 387 11.77 14.41 29.85
N PHE A 388 11.74 15.69 30.20
CA PHE A 388 10.70 16.63 29.73
C PHE A 388 10.69 16.85 28.21
N ALA A 389 11.85 16.79 27.55
CA ALA A 389 11.92 16.91 26.09
C ALA A 389 11.28 15.70 25.36
N GLU A 390 11.53 14.48 25.85
CA GLU A 390 10.90 13.26 25.32
C GLU A 390 9.40 13.24 25.63
N ALA A 391 9.02 13.64 26.85
CA ALA A 391 7.62 13.76 27.25
C ALA A 391 6.86 14.77 26.37
N ALA A 392 7.43 15.94 26.09
CA ALA A 392 6.82 16.96 25.24
C ALA A 392 6.56 16.43 23.83
N LYS A 393 7.53 15.73 23.24
CA LYS A 393 7.36 15.07 21.93
C LYS A 393 6.23 14.03 21.98
N ALA A 394 6.18 13.19 23.00
CA ALA A 394 5.15 12.18 23.15
C ALA A 394 3.73 12.78 23.32
N PHE A 395 3.57 13.82 24.15
CA PHE A 395 2.28 14.52 24.30
C PHE A 395 1.86 15.25 23.02
N THR A 396 2.81 15.86 22.31
CA THR A 396 2.54 16.51 21.01
C THR A 396 2.07 15.49 19.97
N GLU A 397 2.71 14.33 19.94
CA GLU A 397 2.36 13.23 19.03
C GLU A 397 0.96 12.66 19.34
N VAL A 398 0.57 12.60 20.62
CA VAL A 398 -0.81 12.29 21.03
C VAL A 398 -1.78 13.36 20.54
N LEU A 399 -1.49 14.65 20.73
CA LEU A 399 -2.32 15.75 20.22
C LEU A 399 -2.51 15.67 18.70
N HIS A 400 -1.46 15.36 17.95
CA HIS A 400 -1.52 15.25 16.48
C HIS A 400 -2.24 13.99 15.99
N MET A 401 -2.33 12.96 16.81
CA MET A 401 -3.07 11.74 16.51
C MET A 401 -4.58 11.93 16.68
N VAL A 402 -5.01 12.69 17.69
CA VAL A 402 -6.43 12.85 18.07
C VAL A 402 -7.38 13.15 16.90
N PRO A 403 -7.08 14.07 15.95
CA PRO A 403 -7.97 14.36 14.83
C PRO A 403 -8.19 13.18 13.85
N PHE A 404 -7.37 12.14 13.96
CA PHE A 404 -7.41 10.97 13.11
C PHE A 404 -7.95 9.72 13.81
N ILE A 405 -8.30 9.82 15.10
CA ILE A 405 -8.92 8.71 15.85
C ILE A 405 -10.41 8.68 15.54
N VAL A 406 -10.88 7.56 15.00
CA VAL A 406 -12.31 7.30 14.81
C VAL A 406 -12.81 6.41 15.92
N VAL A 407 -13.95 6.76 16.52
CA VAL A 407 -14.65 5.95 17.51
C VAL A 407 -16.13 5.79 17.15
N ASP A 408 -16.71 4.67 17.55
CA ASP A 408 -18.11 4.34 17.22
C ASP A 408 -19.07 4.81 18.32
N THR A 409 -18.60 4.92 19.57
CA THR A 409 -19.46 5.18 20.72
C THR A 409 -19.25 6.56 21.33
N LYS A 410 -20.34 7.16 21.84
CA LYS A 410 -20.31 8.42 22.61
C LYS A 410 -19.36 8.39 23.84
N PRO A 411 -19.29 7.32 24.66
CA PRO A 411 -18.33 7.26 25.77
C PRO A 411 -16.88 7.27 25.28
N GLU A 412 -16.54 6.57 24.20
CA GLU A 412 -15.19 6.63 23.62
C GLU A 412 -14.87 8.04 23.09
N ALA A 413 -15.85 8.73 22.50
CA ALA A 413 -15.69 10.11 22.06
C ALA A 413 -15.37 11.06 23.23
N ALA A 414 -15.96 10.81 24.41
CA ALA A 414 -15.61 11.54 25.63
C ALA A 414 -14.17 11.24 26.09
N GLN A 415 -13.73 9.98 25.99
CA GLN A 415 -12.35 9.59 26.30
C GLN A 415 -11.32 10.23 25.35
N VAL A 416 -11.65 10.40 24.06
CA VAL A 416 -10.79 11.13 23.11
C VAL A 416 -10.65 12.61 23.51
N LYS A 417 -11.73 13.24 23.99
CA LYS A 417 -11.67 14.61 24.51
C LYS A 417 -10.84 14.71 25.79
N GLU A 418 -10.98 13.74 26.70
CA GLU A 418 -10.17 13.66 27.90
C GLU A 418 -8.68 13.47 27.57
N LEU A 419 -8.36 12.64 26.57
CA LEU A 419 -7.01 12.45 26.04
C LEU A 419 -6.40 13.77 25.53
N LEU A 420 -7.20 14.55 24.80
CA LEU A 420 -6.82 15.88 24.30
C LEU A 420 -6.54 16.86 25.44
N GLU A 421 -7.44 16.91 26.44
CA GLU A 421 -7.30 17.79 27.61
C GLU A 421 -6.06 17.44 28.42
N ASN A 422 -5.85 16.15 28.73
CA ASN A 422 -4.67 15.69 29.44
C ASN A 422 -3.39 16.05 28.68
N ALA A 423 -3.31 15.79 27.37
CA ALA A 423 -2.12 16.12 26.59
C ALA A 423 -1.85 17.63 26.55
N ARG A 424 -2.90 18.48 26.49
CA ARG A 424 -2.76 19.94 26.62
C ARG A 424 -2.15 20.32 27.96
N GLU A 425 -2.75 19.88 29.06
CA GLU A 425 -2.35 20.27 30.42
C GLU A 425 -0.89 19.92 30.71
N TYR A 426 -0.47 18.72 30.31
CA TYR A 426 0.91 18.27 30.48
C TYR A 426 1.90 19.04 29.60
N LEU A 427 1.52 19.39 28.37
CA LEU A 427 2.39 20.18 27.51
C LEU A 427 2.56 21.61 28.04
N THR A 428 1.49 22.23 28.54
CA THR A 428 1.55 23.52 29.23
C THR A 428 2.43 23.45 30.47
N ALA A 429 2.29 22.40 31.29
CA ALA A 429 3.14 22.13 32.45
C ALA A 429 4.63 22.02 32.08
N ILE A 430 4.98 21.30 31.01
CA ILE A 430 6.36 21.18 30.55
C ILE A 430 6.91 22.55 30.10
N ARG A 431 6.10 23.34 29.40
CA ARG A 431 6.50 24.69 28.94
C ARG A 431 6.70 25.66 30.11
N LEU A 432 5.84 25.61 31.12
CA LEU A 432 6.02 26.37 32.37
C LEU A 432 7.33 25.98 33.05
N LYS A 433 7.62 24.68 33.14
CA LYS A 433 8.85 24.19 33.75
C LYS A 433 10.11 24.64 33.00
N ALA A 434 10.07 24.67 31.66
CA ALA A 434 11.14 25.22 30.85
C ALA A 434 11.33 26.72 31.12
N ALA A 435 10.25 27.51 31.11
CA ALA A 435 10.31 28.94 31.40
C ALA A 435 10.79 29.26 32.83
N MET A 436 10.49 28.39 33.81
CA MET A 436 11.02 28.50 35.17
C MET A 436 12.54 28.31 35.22
N ALA A 437 13.09 27.44 34.38
CA ALA A 437 14.54 27.24 34.30
C ALA A 437 15.23 28.45 33.66
N ASP A 438 14.63 29.02 32.61
CA ASP A 438 15.15 30.21 31.92
C ASP A 438 15.08 31.47 32.80
N SER A 439 14.02 31.59 33.62
CA SER A 439 13.77 32.75 34.49
C SER A 439 14.37 32.59 35.89
N ALA A 440 15.32 31.67 36.10
CA ALA A 440 15.88 31.38 37.42
C ALA A 440 16.61 32.58 38.08
N GLY A 441 16.98 33.59 37.27
CA GLY A 441 17.59 34.83 37.75
C GLY A 441 16.61 35.86 38.31
N ASP A 442 15.31 35.78 37.96
CA ASP A 442 14.29 36.70 38.46
C ASP A 442 13.45 36.02 39.57
N PRO A 443 13.60 36.44 40.83
CA PRO A 443 12.90 35.82 41.96
C PRO A 443 11.38 35.99 41.89
N VAL A 444 10.88 37.07 41.29
CA VAL A 444 9.43 37.34 41.16
C VAL A 444 8.86 36.38 40.12
N ARG A 445 9.41 36.41 38.90
CA ARG A 445 8.91 35.61 37.78
C ARG A 445 9.05 34.11 38.03
N ALA A 446 10.15 33.66 38.65
CA ALA A 446 10.32 32.25 39.01
C ALA A 446 9.26 31.79 40.02
N THR A 447 8.89 32.64 40.99
CA THR A 447 7.86 32.31 41.98
C THR A 447 6.46 32.29 41.35
N GLU A 448 6.14 33.25 40.48
CA GLU A 448 4.88 33.28 39.71
C GLU A 448 4.70 32.03 38.84
N LEU A 449 5.69 31.70 38.01
CA LEU A 449 5.63 30.53 37.14
C LEU A 449 5.50 29.23 37.95
N SER A 450 6.19 29.14 39.09
CA SER A 450 6.05 28.01 40.00
C SER A 450 4.64 27.91 40.59
N ALA A 451 3.99 29.04 40.87
CA ALA A 451 2.62 29.10 41.37
C ALA A 451 1.61 28.66 40.29
N TYR A 452 1.78 29.12 39.04
CA TYR A 452 0.93 28.72 37.91
C TYR A 452 1.05 27.22 37.63
N PHE A 453 2.26 26.66 37.75
CA PHE A 453 2.49 25.23 37.58
C PHE A 453 1.69 24.37 38.57
N THR A 454 1.35 24.88 39.76
CA THR A 454 0.47 24.17 40.73
C THR A 454 -1.01 24.12 40.34
N HIS A 455 -1.41 24.85 39.29
CA HIS A 455 -2.80 24.92 38.81
C HIS A 455 -3.02 24.15 37.50
N CYS A 456 -1.98 23.55 36.92
CA CYS A 456 -2.14 22.61 35.81
C CYS A 456 -2.88 21.36 36.28
N ASN A 457 -3.86 20.89 35.51
CA ASN A 457 -4.65 19.71 35.88
C ASN A 457 -3.86 18.41 35.59
N LEU A 458 -2.96 18.06 36.50
CA LEU A 458 -2.08 16.90 36.41
C LEU A 458 -2.60 15.74 37.28
N GLN A 459 -2.13 14.53 37.01
CA GLN A 459 -2.37 13.40 37.91
C GLN A 459 -1.78 13.69 39.30
N PRO A 460 -2.40 13.24 40.41
CA PRO A 460 -1.97 13.56 41.77
C PRO A 460 -0.48 13.32 42.04
N ALA A 461 0.04 12.20 41.51
CA ALA A 461 1.46 11.85 41.62
C ALA A 461 2.41 12.89 40.99
N HIS A 462 1.98 13.56 39.91
CA HIS A 462 2.74 14.60 39.22
C HIS A 462 2.51 15.99 39.82
N LEU A 463 1.29 16.26 40.28
CA LEU A 463 0.95 17.50 40.99
C LEU A 463 1.76 17.66 42.28
N LEU A 464 2.07 16.56 42.96
CA LEU A 464 2.97 16.53 44.12
C LEU A 464 4.35 17.15 43.79
N LEU A 465 4.91 16.85 42.60
CA LEU A 465 6.20 17.44 42.19
C LEU A 465 6.08 18.95 41.95
N ALA A 466 4.96 19.42 41.37
CA ALA A 466 4.72 20.83 41.13
C ALA A 466 4.62 21.61 42.44
N LEU A 467 3.82 21.14 43.39
CA LEU A 467 3.65 21.77 44.70
C LEU A 467 4.93 21.76 45.53
N ARG A 468 5.70 20.66 45.50
CA ARG A 468 7.03 20.60 46.15
C ARG A 468 7.98 21.66 45.59
N SER A 469 8.00 21.84 44.27
CA SER A 469 8.84 22.84 43.60
C SER A 469 8.41 24.27 43.95
N ALA A 470 7.10 24.54 43.92
CA ALA A 470 6.52 25.85 44.25
C ALA A 470 6.79 26.23 45.71
N MET A 471 6.58 25.30 46.65
CA MET A 471 6.88 25.48 48.07
C MET A 471 8.35 25.87 48.28
N GLY A 472 9.29 25.13 47.68
CA GLY A 472 10.72 25.40 47.83
C GLY A 472 11.13 26.75 47.25
N THR A 473 10.59 27.12 46.09
CA THR A 473 10.89 28.38 45.40
C THR A 473 10.32 29.57 46.17
N ALA A 474 9.05 29.51 46.59
CA ALA A 474 8.42 30.57 47.38
C ALA A 474 9.12 30.79 48.72
N PHE A 475 9.52 29.71 49.41
CA PHE A 475 10.25 29.81 50.68
C PHE A 475 11.65 30.43 50.50
N LYS A 476 12.36 30.08 49.42
CA LYS A 476 13.69 30.64 49.09
C LYS A 476 13.62 32.15 48.84
N HIS A 477 12.59 32.63 48.17
CA HIS A 477 12.37 34.05 47.87
C HIS A 477 11.58 34.80 48.96
N LYS A 478 11.46 34.22 50.17
CA LYS A 478 10.80 34.85 51.34
C LYS A 478 9.33 35.23 51.13
N ASN A 479 8.62 34.53 50.25
CA ASN A 479 7.18 34.66 50.06
C ASN A 479 6.44 33.63 50.92
N PHE A 480 6.38 33.90 52.23
CA PHE A 480 5.94 32.92 53.22
C PHE A 480 4.43 32.64 53.18
N ILE A 481 3.60 33.62 52.81
CA ILE A 481 2.15 33.40 52.71
C ILE A 481 1.84 32.41 51.57
N ALA A 482 2.48 32.60 50.41
CA ALA A 482 2.34 31.69 49.27
C ALA A 482 2.93 30.30 49.60
N ALA A 483 4.11 30.25 50.25
CA ALA A 483 4.73 28.99 50.67
C ALA A 483 3.86 28.19 51.65
N ALA A 484 3.19 28.86 52.59
CA ALA A 484 2.26 28.22 53.53
C ALA A 484 1.06 27.62 52.80
N SER A 485 0.46 28.36 51.85
CA SER A 485 -0.62 27.86 51.00
C SER A 485 -0.21 26.59 50.24
N PHE A 486 0.92 26.62 49.52
CA PHE A 486 1.40 25.46 48.77
C PHE A 486 1.71 24.28 49.68
N SER A 487 2.21 24.53 50.90
CA SER A 487 2.48 23.47 51.88
C SER A 487 1.21 22.81 52.38
N ARG A 488 0.13 23.58 52.61
CA ARG A 488 -1.19 23.02 52.99
C ARG A 488 -1.76 22.15 51.89
N ARG A 489 -1.83 22.68 50.66
CA ARG A 489 -2.29 21.93 49.47
C ARG A 489 -1.44 20.67 49.22
N LEU A 490 -0.13 20.75 49.45
CA LEU A 490 0.76 19.60 49.34
C LEU A 490 0.40 18.52 50.37
N LEU A 491 0.18 18.89 51.63
CA LEU A 491 -0.16 17.95 52.72
C LEU A 491 -1.54 17.32 52.58
N GLU A 492 -2.47 17.97 51.87
CA GLU A 492 -3.82 17.45 51.58
C GLU A 492 -3.82 16.35 50.50
N LEU A 493 -2.73 16.19 49.73
CA LEU A 493 -2.67 15.15 48.70
C LEU A 493 -2.60 13.73 49.31
N PRO A 494 -3.38 12.77 48.78
CA PRO A 494 -3.42 11.40 49.32
C PRO A 494 -2.05 10.69 49.28
N ASP A 495 -1.22 11.00 48.28
CA ASP A 495 0.12 10.43 48.11
C ASP A 495 1.11 10.83 49.22
N MET A 496 0.80 11.87 50.02
CA MET A 496 1.63 12.28 51.17
C MET A 496 1.48 11.36 52.38
N ALA A 497 0.40 10.57 52.44
CA ALA A 497 0.21 9.57 53.49
C ALA A 497 1.16 8.36 53.33
N SER A 498 1.70 8.14 52.13
CA SER A 498 2.62 7.04 51.85
C SER A 498 3.95 7.18 52.60
N GLU A 499 4.48 6.05 53.06
CA GLU A 499 5.75 5.96 53.80
C GLU A 499 6.93 6.49 52.99
N LYS A 500 6.89 6.33 51.65
CA LYS A 500 7.91 6.84 50.71
C LYS A 500 8.07 8.37 50.76
N ASN A 501 7.04 9.09 51.19
CA ASN A 501 7.02 10.55 51.25
C ASN A 501 7.09 11.10 52.69
N ALA A 502 7.41 10.27 53.68
CA ALA A 502 7.51 10.68 55.09
C ALA A 502 8.46 11.87 55.31
N ASP A 503 9.65 11.83 54.70
CA ASP A 503 10.63 12.93 54.79
C ASP A 503 10.10 14.25 54.19
N LEU A 504 9.39 14.15 53.06
CA LEU A 504 8.82 15.32 52.40
C LEU A 504 7.69 15.92 53.25
N ARG A 505 6.89 15.08 53.92
CA ARG A 505 5.84 15.50 54.86
C ARG A 505 6.42 16.25 56.05
N THR A 506 7.44 15.72 56.71
CA THR A 506 8.11 16.41 57.83
C THR A 506 8.73 17.73 57.38
N LYS A 507 9.35 17.77 56.18
CA LYS A 507 9.89 19.03 55.60
C LYS A 507 8.78 20.04 55.34
N SER A 508 7.67 19.62 54.75
CA SER A 508 6.55 20.50 54.40
C SER A 508 5.86 21.05 55.65
N GLN A 509 5.70 20.25 56.71
CA GLN A 509 5.19 20.72 58.01
C GLN A 509 6.12 21.75 58.67
N LYS A 510 7.44 21.54 58.61
CA LYS A 510 8.42 22.52 59.11
C LYS A 510 8.38 23.83 58.33
N VAL A 511 8.29 23.75 57.00
CA VAL A 511 8.15 24.92 56.12
C VAL A 511 6.85 25.66 56.42
N LEU A 512 5.74 24.95 56.60
CA LEU A 512 4.45 25.52 56.96
C LEU A 512 4.52 26.29 58.28
N ALA A 513 4.98 25.65 59.37
CA ALA A 513 5.07 26.28 60.68
C ALA A 513 5.96 27.54 60.67
N LYS A 514 7.11 27.49 60.00
CA LYS A 514 8.01 28.64 59.89
C LYS A 514 7.44 29.75 59.00
N SER A 515 6.68 29.39 57.97
CA SER A 515 6.05 30.36 57.09
C SER A 515 4.86 31.07 57.77
N GLU A 516 4.10 30.36 58.59
CA GLU A 516 3.00 30.91 59.39
C GLU A 516 3.52 31.84 60.51
N GLN A 517 4.68 31.55 61.09
CA GLN A 517 5.32 32.45 62.06
C GLN A 517 5.77 33.78 61.44
N GLN A 518 6.17 33.79 60.17
CA GLN A 518 6.65 35.02 59.50
C GLN A 518 5.53 35.79 58.80
N ALA A 519 4.50 35.08 58.29
CA ALA A 519 3.24 35.61 57.75
C ALA A 519 3.35 36.83 56.81
N ARG A 520 4.46 36.95 56.06
CA ARG A 520 4.72 38.08 55.14
C ARG A 520 5.22 37.59 53.78
N ASN A 521 4.93 38.36 52.74
CA ASN A 521 5.56 38.19 51.43
C ASN A 521 6.52 39.36 51.18
N GLU A 522 7.73 39.06 50.73
CA GLU A 522 8.73 40.07 50.36
C GLU A 522 8.38 40.73 49.02
N HIS A 523 7.87 39.95 48.06
CA HIS A 523 7.57 40.41 46.72
C HIS A 523 6.07 40.35 46.43
N THR A 524 5.56 41.34 45.69
CA THR A 524 4.21 41.31 45.12
C THR A 524 4.21 40.45 43.87
N LEU A 525 3.41 39.40 43.85
CA LEU A 525 3.29 38.45 42.75
C LEU A 525 2.00 38.70 41.98
N ASN A 526 2.01 38.54 40.66
CA ASN A 526 0.79 38.43 39.85
C ASN A 526 0.15 37.04 40.00
N TYR A 527 -0.22 36.68 41.23
CA TYR A 527 -0.80 35.38 41.54
C TYR A 527 -1.80 35.54 42.69
N ASN A 528 -2.99 34.98 42.49
CA ASN A 528 -4.08 35.04 43.46
C ASN A 528 -4.72 33.67 43.54
N GLU A 529 -4.56 33.02 44.70
CA GLU A 529 -5.06 31.66 44.94
C GLU A 529 -6.59 31.59 45.00
N SER A 530 -7.26 32.66 45.45
CA SER A 530 -8.71 32.64 45.64
C SER A 530 -9.49 32.82 44.32
N LYS A 531 -8.84 33.33 43.27
CA LYS A 531 -9.47 33.57 41.97
C LYS A 531 -9.07 32.47 40.99
N ALA A 532 -10.08 31.84 40.37
CA ALA A 532 -9.82 30.92 39.25
C ALA A 532 -9.26 31.70 38.05
N PHE A 533 -8.21 31.15 37.43
CA PHE A 533 -7.57 31.69 36.24
C PHE A 533 -7.25 30.58 35.25
N ALA A 534 -7.16 30.95 33.97
CA ALA A 534 -6.54 30.13 32.93
C ALA A 534 -5.12 30.63 32.65
N ILE A 535 -4.25 29.79 32.13
CA ILE A 535 -2.86 30.19 31.82
C ILE A 535 -2.80 30.59 30.35
N ASP A 536 -2.35 31.80 30.06
CA ASP A 536 -1.99 32.22 28.71
C ASP A 536 -0.83 31.33 28.24
N CYS A 537 -1.11 30.48 27.26
CA CYS A 537 -0.15 29.51 26.77
C CYS A 537 0.97 30.17 25.93
N SER A 538 0.91 31.45 25.58
CA SER A 538 2.00 32.17 24.93
C SER A 538 2.88 32.89 25.96
N MET A 539 2.28 33.79 26.74
CA MET A 539 2.99 34.65 27.70
C MET A 539 3.26 33.98 29.05
N LEU A 540 2.60 32.86 29.34
CA LEU A 540 2.66 32.16 30.64
C LEU A 540 2.27 33.09 31.80
N THR A 541 1.19 33.83 31.60
CA THR A 541 0.57 34.74 32.59
C THR A 541 -0.86 34.26 32.89
N PRO A 542 -1.41 34.60 34.07
CA PRO A 542 -2.76 34.21 34.44
C PRO A 542 -3.76 35.13 33.75
N ILE A 543 -4.81 34.54 33.18
CA ILE A 543 -5.99 35.22 32.66
C ILE A 543 -7.11 34.96 33.66
N TYR A 544 -7.49 35.98 34.43
CA TYR A 544 -8.46 35.84 35.49
C TYR A 544 -9.89 35.78 34.93
N ARG A 545 -10.79 35.13 35.68
CA ARG A 545 -12.20 35.03 35.31
C ARG A 545 -12.82 36.43 35.17
N GLY A 546 -13.26 36.77 33.97
CA GLY A 546 -13.83 38.09 33.62
C GLY A 546 -13.01 38.86 32.58
N GLU A 547 -11.74 38.50 32.40
CA GLU A 547 -10.90 39.03 31.33
C GLU A 547 -11.19 38.33 29.99
N PRO A 548 -11.01 39.03 28.85
CA PRO A 548 -11.20 38.42 27.55
C PRO A 548 -10.19 37.29 27.32
N CYS A 549 -10.71 36.08 27.08
CA CYS A 549 -9.92 34.87 26.91
C CYS A 549 -10.27 34.20 25.58
N LEU A 550 -9.29 34.11 24.69
CA LEU A 550 -9.41 33.37 23.44
C LEU A 550 -8.96 31.94 23.66
N LYS A 551 -9.67 30.99 23.04
CA LYS A 551 -9.31 29.58 23.09
C LYS A 551 -8.88 29.09 21.71
N CYS A 552 -7.95 28.14 21.71
CA CYS A 552 -7.64 27.34 20.54
C CYS A 552 -8.81 26.39 20.24
N SER A 553 -9.34 26.42 19.01
CA SER A 553 -10.51 25.64 18.57
C SER A 553 -10.29 24.13 18.61
N PHE A 554 -9.02 23.69 18.59
CA PHE A 554 -8.64 22.29 18.77
C PHE A 554 -8.39 21.94 20.25
N CYS A 555 -7.19 22.21 20.77
CA CYS A 555 -6.79 21.74 22.11
C CYS A 555 -7.44 22.49 23.28
N GLY A 556 -8.10 23.63 23.06
CA GLY A 556 -8.68 24.44 24.14
C GLY A 556 -7.68 25.25 24.96
N SER A 557 -6.42 25.37 24.52
CA SER A 557 -5.42 26.25 25.14
C SER A 557 -5.92 27.71 25.16
N SER A 558 -5.68 28.40 26.28
CA SER A 558 -6.14 29.77 26.52
C SER A 558 -5.07 30.80 26.17
N TYR A 559 -5.49 31.95 25.63
CA TYR A 559 -4.62 33.02 25.16
C TYR A 559 -5.27 34.39 25.40
N SER A 560 -4.43 35.41 25.58
CA SER A 560 -4.82 36.83 25.52
C SER A 560 -5.24 37.27 24.10
N GLU A 561 -5.97 38.38 24.00
CA GLU A 561 -6.50 38.89 22.72
C GLU A 561 -5.41 39.20 21.68
N GLU A 562 -4.19 39.55 22.11
CA GLU A 562 -3.05 39.85 21.25
C GLU A 562 -2.59 38.67 20.37
N HIS A 563 -3.06 37.46 20.66
CA HIS A 563 -2.72 36.25 19.95
C HIS A 563 -3.81 35.77 18.98
N LYS A 564 -4.88 36.56 18.79
CA LYS A 564 -5.94 36.24 17.82
C LYS A 564 -5.35 36.05 16.41
N GLY A 565 -5.71 34.96 15.74
CA GLY A 565 -5.24 34.67 14.38
C GLY A 565 -3.83 34.08 14.28
N LYS A 566 -3.10 33.93 15.40
CA LYS A 566 -1.81 33.21 15.42
C LYS A 566 -2.01 31.71 15.58
N THR A 567 -1.03 30.93 15.12
CA THR A 567 -1.01 29.47 15.35
C THR A 567 -0.76 29.18 16.83
N CYS A 568 -1.53 28.26 17.39
CA CYS A 568 -1.43 27.84 18.78
C CYS A 568 -0.06 27.20 19.06
N VAL A 569 0.65 27.71 20.07
CA VAL A 569 1.99 27.23 20.45
C VAL A 569 1.94 25.84 21.10
N THR A 570 0.80 25.48 21.72
CA THR A 570 0.61 24.17 22.36
C THR A 570 0.36 23.06 21.32
N CYS A 571 -0.62 23.20 20.43
CA CYS A 571 -0.90 22.15 19.44
C CYS A 571 -0.10 22.29 18.14
N THR A 572 0.45 23.47 17.84
CA THR A 572 1.17 23.80 16.59
C THR A 572 0.37 23.59 15.29
N LEU A 573 -0.94 23.34 15.39
CA LEU A 573 -1.82 22.95 14.28
C LEU A 573 -2.89 24.00 13.97
N SER A 574 -3.57 24.48 15.00
CA SER A 574 -4.79 25.28 14.86
C SER A 574 -4.59 26.75 15.18
N THR A 575 -5.44 27.58 14.57
CA THR A 575 -5.44 29.04 14.78
C THR A 575 -6.23 29.44 16.03
N VAL A 576 -5.70 30.38 16.81
CA VAL A 576 -6.31 30.85 18.05
C VAL A 576 -7.45 31.84 17.77
N GLY A 577 -8.59 31.65 18.45
CA GLY A 577 -9.72 32.58 18.41
C GLY A 577 -10.70 32.42 17.25
N VAL A 578 -10.58 31.32 16.48
CA VAL A 578 -11.54 30.96 15.42
C VAL A 578 -12.67 30.14 16.01
N GLN A 579 -13.92 30.48 15.70
CA GLN A 579 -15.08 29.66 16.08
C GLN A 579 -15.26 28.54 15.05
N THR A 580 -15.38 27.30 15.52
CA THR A 580 -15.48 26.12 14.66
C THR A 580 -16.60 25.20 15.14
N LEU A 581 -16.96 24.21 14.31
CA LEU A 581 -17.94 23.18 14.67
C LEU A 581 -17.48 22.32 15.86
N GLY A 582 -16.17 22.24 16.09
CA GLY A 582 -15.54 21.41 17.10
C GLY A 582 -14.98 20.11 16.54
N LEU A 583 -14.22 19.40 17.38
CA LEU A 583 -13.61 18.12 17.01
C LEU A 583 -14.70 17.07 16.73
N VAL A 584 -14.66 16.51 15.52
CA VAL A 584 -15.48 15.36 15.13
C VAL A 584 -14.68 14.10 15.42
N THR A 585 -15.21 13.23 16.29
CA THR A 585 -14.57 11.96 16.68
C THR A 585 -15.44 10.74 16.36
N GLY A 586 -16.71 10.95 16.03
CA GLY A 586 -17.65 9.88 15.69
C GLY A 586 -17.52 9.44 14.24
N ALA A 587 -17.77 8.15 14.00
CA ALA A 587 -17.93 7.55 12.67
C ALA A 587 -19.17 8.08 11.94
#